data_AF-W7G1H1-F1
#
_entry.id   AF-W7G1H1-F1
#
_cell.length_a   1.000
_cell.length_b   1.000
_cell.length_c   1.000
_cell.angle_alpha   90.00
_cell.angle_beta   90.00
_cell.angle_gamma   90.00
#
_symmetry.space_group_name_H-M   'P 1'
#
loop_
_entity.id
_entity.type
_entity.pdbx_description
1 polymer ?
#
loop_
_entity_poly.entity_id
_entity_poly.type
_entity_poly.pdbx_seq_one_letter_code
_entity_poly.pdbx_strand_id
1 'polypeptide(L)'
;MCTTNLENLVVDSVTRTGNNNASNTFLGDVLLASNKESQNITQYHPGVSSKDQPDVCGDVRYSFADIADIIRGTDVWSKQSQQMLLQGYLEQTFGKIKDKFKGTEKYDSDSHHPQIL
;
A
#
# COMPACT_ATOMS: atom_id res chain seq x y z
N MET A 1 -10.31 6.58 2.51
CA MET A 1 -9.32 5.52 2.26
C MET A 1 -9.98 4.26 1.73
N CYS A 2 -9.78 3.99 0.45
CA CYS A 2 -10.25 2.80 -0.27
C CYS A 2 -9.19 1.68 -0.23
N THR A 3 -8.92 1.13 0.95
CA THR A 3 -7.89 0.08 1.20
C THR A 3 -8.47 -1.32 1.43
N THR A 4 -9.77 -1.51 1.24
CA THR A 4 -10.46 -2.77 1.56
C THR A 4 -9.87 -3.99 0.84
N ASN A 5 -9.33 -3.83 -0.38
CA ASN A 5 -8.65 -4.93 -1.07
C ASN A 5 -7.34 -5.35 -0.36
N LEU A 6 -6.63 -4.40 0.24
CA LEU A 6 -5.43 -4.67 1.04
C LEU A 6 -5.80 -5.27 2.41
N GLU A 7 -6.92 -4.83 2.99
CA GLU A 7 -7.43 -5.37 4.27
C GLU A 7 -7.93 -6.83 4.15
N ASN A 8 -8.25 -7.27 2.93
CA ASN A 8 -8.69 -8.63 2.62
C ASN A 8 -7.66 -9.38 1.75
N LEU A 9 -6.38 -8.99 1.85
CA LEU A 9 -5.32 -9.56 1.05
C LEU A 9 -5.14 -11.05 1.38
N VAL A 10 -5.22 -11.90 0.37
CA VAL A 10 -4.84 -13.31 0.50
C VAL A 10 -3.35 -13.42 0.20
N VAL A 11 -2.52 -13.36 1.25
CA VAL A 11 -1.05 -13.35 1.15
C VAL A 11 -0.51 -14.46 0.23
N ASP A 12 -1.05 -15.68 0.34
CA ASP A 12 -0.66 -16.82 -0.51
C ASP A 12 -1.11 -16.69 -1.96
N SER A 13 -2.11 -15.86 -2.28
CA SER A 13 -2.48 -15.59 -3.67
C SER A 13 -1.46 -14.64 -4.30
N VAL A 14 -1.13 -13.58 -3.56
CA VAL A 14 -0.21 -12.52 -3.99
C VAL A 14 1.23 -13.02 -4.15
N THR A 15 1.65 -13.96 -3.30
CA THR A 15 3.04 -14.41 -3.22
C THR A 15 3.32 -15.73 -3.94
N ARG A 16 2.31 -16.43 -4.46
CA ARG A 16 2.49 -17.75 -5.10
C ARG A 16 3.01 -17.68 -6.53
N THR A 17 2.88 -16.52 -7.18
CA THR A 17 3.50 -16.30 -8.49
C THR A 17 5.03 -16.45 -8.39
N GLY A 18 5.68 -16.94 -9.46
CA GLY A 18 7.12 -17.24 -9.49
C GLY A 18 8.00 -16.09 -9.00
N ASN A 19 9.28 -16.35 -8.68
CA ASN A 19 10.15 -15.46 -7.88
C ASN A 19 10.13 -13.96 -8.25
N ASN A 20 9.92 -13.61 -9.53
CA ASN A 20 9.91 -12.21 -10.00
C ASN A 20 8.52 -11.55 -10.08
N ASN A 21 7.45 -12.26 -9.73
CA ASN A 21 6.07 -11.81 -9.96
C ASN A 21 5.30 -11.49 -8.67
N ALA A 22 5.77 -11.93 -7.50
CA ALA A 22 5.10 -11.64 -6.23
C ALA A 22 5.05 -10.12 -5.94
N SER A 23 6.15 -9.40 -6.21
CA SER A 23 6.19 -7.94 -6.11
C SER A 23 5.26 -7.26 -7.10
N ASN A 24 5.12 -7.80 -8.32
CA ASN A 24 4.25 -7.25 -9.36
C ASN A 24 2.77 -7.44 -9.01
N THR A 25 2.40 -8.61 -8.47
CA THR A 25 1.04 -8.88 -8.03
C THR A 25 0.67 -7.95 -6.87
N PHE A 26 1.54 -7.84 -5.86
CA PHE A 26 1.31 -6.93 -4.73
C PHE A 26 1.23 -5.46 -5.18
N LEU A 27 2.12 -5.03 -6.08
CA LEU A 27 2.06 -3.69 -6.67
C LEU A 27 0.73 -3.46 -7.39
N GLY A 28 0.20 -4.47 -8.07
CA GLY A 28 -1.13 -4.41 -8.68
C GLY A 28 -2.24 -4.08 -7.69
N ASP A 29 -2.25 -4.74 -6.52
CA ASP A 29 -3.23 -4.48 -5.46
C ASP A 29 -3.10 -3.06 -4.88
N VAL A 30 -1.86 -2.58 -4.69
CA VAL A 30 -1.59 -1.21 -4.21
C VAL A 30 -2.04 -0.16 -5.24
N LEU A 31 -1.77 -0.39 -6.52
CA LEU A 31 -2.19 0.50 -7.60
C LEU A 31 -3.72 0.53 -7.74
N LEU A 32 -4.39 -0.61 -7.56
CA LEU A 32 -5.85 -0.68 -7.58
C LEU A 32 -6.45 0.13 -6.43
N ALA A 33 -5.94 -0.02 -5.21
CA ALA A 33 -6.37 0.75 -4.05
C ALA A 33 -6.18 2.27 -4.27
N SER A 34 -4.99 2.66 -4.73
CA SER A 34 -4.64 4.05 -5.01
C SER A 34 -5.52 4.67 -6.10
N ASN A 35 -5.81 3.92 -7.16
CA ASN A 35 -6.69 4.37 -8.23
C ASN A 35 -8.12 4.58 -7.72
N LYS A 36 -8.63 3.66 -6.89
CA LYS A 36 -9.98 3.77 -6.31
C LYS A 36 -10.10 4.92 -5.32
N GLU A 37 -9.09 5.14 -4.48
CA GLU A 37 -9.06 6.28 -3.57
C GLU A 37 -9.05 7.61 -4.33
N SER A 38 -8.19 7.73 -5.36
CA SER A 38 -8.15 8.93 -6.20
C SER A 38 -9.47 9.17 -6.95
N GLN A 39 -10.11 8.13 -7.47
CA GLN A 39 -11.44 8.21 -8.09
C GLN A 39 -12.50 8.67 -7.07
N ASN A 40 -12.48 8.12 -5.86
CA ASN A 40 -13.42 8.47 -4.81
C ASN A 40 -13.29 9.95 -4.40
N ILE A 41 -12.05 10.43 -4.20
CA ILE A 41 -11.78 11.84 -3.90
C ILE A 41 -12.27 12.72 -5.04
N THR A 42 -11.87 12.43 -6.28
CA THR A 42 -12.25 13.25 -7.44
C THR A 42 -13.75 13.24 -7.73
N GLN A 43 -14.49 12.19 -7.35
CA GLN A 43 -15.93 12.10 -7.57
C GLN A 43 -16.75 12.80 -6.47
N TYR A 44 -16.32 12.71 -5.20
CA TYR A 44 -17.12 13.14 -4.06
C TYR A 44 -16.57 14.38 -3.34
N HIS A 45 -15.44 14.93 -3.79
CA HIS A 45 -14.87 16.11 -3.16
C HIS A 45 -15.81 17.32 -3.32
N PRO A 46 -16.09 18.08 -2.24
CA PRO A 46 -17.07 19.16 -2.25
C PRO A 46 -16.71 20.30 -3.21
N GLY A 47 -15.42 20.51 -3.50
CA GLY A 47 -14.89 21.46 -4.48
C GLY A 47 -14.93 21.01 -5.94
N VAL A 48 -15.53 19.86 -6.29
CA VAL A 48 -15.56 19.36 -7.68
C VAL A 48 -16.40 20.25 -8.60
N SER A 49 -17.37 21.00 -8.05
CA SER A 49 -18.24 21.92 -8.80
C SER A 49 -17.64 23.32 -9.02
N SER A 50 -16.54 23.66 -8.34
CA SER A 50 -15.84 24.94 -8.53
C SER A 50 -14.78 24.79 -9.63
N LYS A 51 -14.70 25.78 -10.53
CA LYS A 51 -13.80 25.79 -11.71
C LYS A 51 -12.31 25.72 -11.37
N ASP A 52 -11.96 26.00 -10.12
CA ASP A 52 -10.63 25.79 -9.55
C ASP A 52 -10.69 24.59 -8.61
N GLN A 53 -9.91 23.55 -8.92
CA GLN A 53 -9.79 22.32 -8.12
C GLN A 53 -8.43 22.17 -7.39
N PRO A 54 -7.80 23.24 -6.84
CA PRO A 54 -6.53 23.10 -6.15
C PRO A 54 -6.65 22.17 -4.93
N ASP A 55 -7.80 22.19 -4.25
CA ASP A 55 -8.06 21.40 -3.05
C ASP A 55 -8.20 19.89 -3.35
N VAL A 56 -8.77 19.52 -4.50
CA VAL A 56 -8.87 18.12 -4.94
C VAL A 56 -7.49 17.50 -5.13
N CYS A 57 -6.57 18.25 -5.76
CA CYS A 57 -5.19 17.79 -5.91
C CYS A 57 -4.46 17.70 -4.57
N GLY A 58 -4.79 18.58 -3.62
CA GLY A 58 -4.28 18.52 -2.24
C GLY A 58 -4.71 17.23 -1.56
N ASP A 59 -6.00 16.91 -1.58
CA ASP A 59 -6.55 15.72 -0.95
C ASP A 59 -6.01 14.43 -1.59
N VAL A 60 -5.87 14.37 -2.91
CA VAL A 60 -5.22 13.24 -3.59
C VAL A 60 -3.77 13.07 -3.13
N ARG A 61 -3.01 14.16 -2.90
CA ARG A 61 -1.63 14.09 -2.39
C ARG A 61 -1.59 13.57 -0.96
N TYR A 62 -2.50 14.02 -0.09
CA TYR A 62 -2.58 13.52 1.28
C TYR A 62 -2.93 12.05 1.32
N SER A 63 -3.95 11.61 0.58
CA SER A 63 -4.27 10.17 0.50
C SER A 63 -3.14 9.32 -0.07
N PHE A 64 -2.34 9.84 -1.01
CA PHE A 64 -1.13 9.14 -1.46
C PHE A 64 -0.10 8.99 -0.34
N ALA A 65 0.12 10.03 0.47
CA ALA A 65 1.02 9.98 1.61
C ALA A 65 0.54 8.97 2.67
N ASP A 66 -0.76 8.97 2.98
CA ASP A 66 -1.37 8.04 3.93
C ASP A 66 -1.24 6.59 3.45
N ILE A 67 -1.52 6.30 2.16
CA ILE A 67 -1.29 4.96 1.60
C ILE A 67 0.19 4.59 1.72
N ALA A 68 1.11 5.51 1.46
CA ALA A 68 2.54 5.26 1.60
C ALA A 68 2.96 5.01 3.06
N ASP A 69 2.35 5.68 4.03
CA ASP A 69 2.57 5.42 5.46
C ASP A 69 1.96 4.09 5.91
N ILE A 70 0.79 3.70 5.37
CA ILE A 70 0.19 2.38 5.61
C ILE A 70 1.13 1.27 5.10
N ILE A 71 1.64 1.38 3.87
CA ILE A 71 2.52 0.37 3.27
C ILE A 71 3.87 0.27 3.99
N ARG A 72 4.38 1.40 4.51
CA ARG A 72 5.62 1.45 5.33
C ARG A 72 5.42 1.04 6.78
N GLY A 73 4.17 0.83 7.24
CA GLY A 73 3.87 0.58 8.64
C GLY A 73 4.10 1.79 9.57
N THR A 74 4.20 3.01 9.01
CA THR A 74 4.37 4.26 9.76
C THR A 74 3.05 5.00 9.99
N ASP A 75 1.94 4.48 9.47
CA ASP A 75 0.62 5.08 9.65
C ASP A 75 0.23 5.15 11.13
N VAL A 76 -0.21 6.35 11.55
CA VAL A 76 -0.51 6.66 12.95
C VAL A 76 -1.82 5.98 13.40
N TRP A 77 -2.68 5.61 12.47
CA TRP A 77 -3.97 4.97 12.74
C TRP A 77 -3.90 3.44 12.88
N SER A 78 -2.69 2.87 12.77
CA SER A 78 -2.35 1.45 12.90
C SER A 78 -2.83 0.73 14.18
N LYS A 79 -3.36 1.46 15.19
CA LYS A 79 -3.84 0.91 16.46
C LYS A 79 -5.29 0.40 16.45
N GLN A 80 -6.02 0.51 15.34
CA GLN A 80 -7.35 -0.11 15.20
C GLN A 80 -7.25 -1.57 14.74
N SER A 81 -8.17 -2.42 15.19
CA SER A 81 -8.12 -3.88 14.95
C SER A 81 -8.02 -4.26 13.47
N GLN A 82 -8.71 -3.54 12.58
CA GLN A 82 -8.66 -3.77 11.14
C GLN A 82 -7.31 -3.34 10.53
N GLN A 83 -6.75 -2.24 11.02
CA GLN A 83 -5.43 -1.78 10.59
C GLN A 83 -4.31 -2.69 11.08
N MET A 84 -4.43 -3.27 12.28
CA MET A 84 -3.47 -4.28 12.76
C MET A 84 -3.47 -5.54 11.88
N LEU A 85 -4.64 -5.97 11.39
CA LEU A 85 -4.73 -7.09 10.46
C LEU A 85 -4.08 -6.76 9.11
N LEU A 86 -4.36 -5.57 8.58
CA LEU A 86 -3.72 -5.07 7.37
C LEU A 86 -2.19 -5.05 7.50
N GLN A 87 -1.67 -4.47 8.58
CA GLN A 87 -0.23 -4.48 8.87
C GLN A 87 0.29 -5.92 8.92
N GLY A 88 -0.39 -6.82 9.64
CA GLY A 88 -0.08 -8.25 9.68
C GLY A 88 0.03 -8.93 8.31
N TYR A 89 -0.82 -8.58 7.34
CA TYR A 89 -0.75 -9.09 5.98
C TYR A 89 0.38 -8.48 5.17
N LEU A 90 0.66 -7.19 5.37
CA LEU A 90 1.82 -6.52 4.78
C LEU A 90 3.11 -7.19 5.28
N GLU A 91 3.25 -7.41 6.60
CA GLU A 91 4.38 -8.12 7.24
C GLU A 91 4.71 -9.42 6.52
N GLN A 92 3.70 -10.27 6.40
CA GLN A 92 3.84 -11.58 5.77
C GLN A 92 4.12 -11.48 4.27
N THR A 93 3.52 -10.52 3.58
CA THR A 93 3.68 -10.35 2.13
C THR A 93 5.11 -9.92 1.81
N PHE A 94 5.62 -8.89 2.49
CA PHE A 94 7.00 -8.45 2.30
C PHE A 94 8.02 -9.47 2.80
N GLY A 95 7.74 -10.20 3.88
CA GLY A 95 8.58 -11.34 4.30
C GLY A 95 8.73 -12.39 3.19
N LYS A 96 7.62 -12.80 2.56
CA LYS A 96 7.65 -13.75 1.42
C LYS A 96 8.29 -13.17 0.16
N ILE A 97 8.10 -11.89 -0.10
CA ILE A 97 8.79 -11.19 -1.21
C ILE A 97 10.29 -11.22 -0.96
N LYS A 98 10.74 -10.81 0.23
CA LYS A 98 12.16 -10.82 0.64
C LYS A 98 12.78 -12.22 0.51
N ASP A 99 12.07 -13.25 0.96
CA ASP A 99 12.52 -14.64 0.83
C ASP A 99 12.78 -15.07 -0.62
N LYS A 100 11.96 -14.61 -1.58
CA LYS A 100 12.15 -14.87 -3.01
C LYS A 100 13.34 -14.13 -3.62
N PHE A 101 13.78 -13.05 -2.99
CA PHE A 101 14.93 -12.25 -3.41
C PHE A 101 16.22 -12.55 -2.63
N LYS A 102 16.19 -13.46 -1.64
CA LYS A 102 17.39 -13.93 -0.91
C LYS A 102 18.44 -14.48 -1.88
N GLY A 103 19.67 -13.96 -1.79
CA GLY A 103 20.79 -14.32 -2.68
C GLY A 103 20.94 -13.42 -3.91
N THR A 104 20.12 -12.38 -4.06
CA THR A 104 20.43 -11.25 -4.94
C THR A 104 21.09 -10.16 -4.10
N GLU A 105 22.29 -9.72 -4.46
CA GLU A 105 23.14 -8.76 -3.70
C GLU A 105 22.45 -7.42 -3.33
N LYS A 106 21.24 -7.19 -3.85
CA LYS A 106 20.46 -5.95 -3.72
C LYS A 106 19.83 -5.73 -2.34
N TYR A 107 19.69 -6.78 -1.52
CA TYR A 107 19.00 -6.69 -0.22
C TYR A 107 19.81 -7.23 0.97
N ASP A 108 21.08 -7.61 0.76
CA ASP A 108 21.92 -8.22 1.81
C ASP A 108 22.50 -7.20 2.82
N SER A 109 22.55 -5.91 2.47
CA SER A 109 23.10 -4.85 3.32
C SER A 109 22.07 -3.94 3.99
N ASP A 110 20.78 -4.12 3.67
CA ASP A 110 19.72 -3.20 4.10
C ASP A 110 19.24 -3.52 5.52
N SER A 111 20.06 -3.11 6.48
CA SER A 111 19.87 -3.34 7.92
C SER A 111 19.28 -2.15 8.67
N HIS A 112 19.02 -1.01 8.00
CA HIS A 112 18.72 0.26 8.68
C HIS A 112 17.59 1.10 8.06
N HIS A 113 16.78 0.58 7.15
CA HIS A 113 15.51 1.26 6.84
C HIS A 113 14.40 0.77 7.77
N PRO A 114 13.72 1.66 8.51
CA PRO A 114 12.44 1.31 9.11
C PRO A 114 11.48 0.98 7.96
N GLN A 115 11.35 -0.32 7.76
CA GLN A 115 10.13 -1.00 7.38
C GLN A 115 9.70 -0.85 5.91
N ILE A 116 10.40 -1.60 5.06
CA ILE A 116 9.69 -2.63 4.29
C ILE A 116 9.63 -3.89 5.18
N LEU A 117 9.02 -3.73 6.36
CA LEU A 117 9.01 -4.68 7.48
C LEU A 117 10.37 -5.11 8.01
#